data_AF-A0A136M4W8-F1
#
_entry.id   AF-A0A136M4W8-F1
#
_cell.length_a   1.000
_cell.length_b   1.000
_cell.length_c   1.000
_cell.angle_alpha   90.00
_cell.angle_beta   90.00
_cell.angle_gamma   90.00
#
_symmetry.space_group_name_H-M   'P 1'
#
loop_
_entity.id
_entity.type
_entity.pdbx_description
1 polymer ?
#
loop_
_entity_poly.entity_id
_entity_poly.type
_entity_poly.pdbx_seq_one_letter_code
_entity_poly.pdbx_strand_id
1 'polypeptide(L)'
;MQNSMRYLNSFLLIALLVGCKPNPRFSVLAFYSGKHDAAHISFVQEANAWFYQQASIYNFDYDTTRNWNKLTESSLHNYDVILFLDARPDDSLQRMAFQKYIETGGRWMGFHFAGFALTPSAYPQNWDWYHNQFLGAGEYAGNTWRPTAAMLKKETDHPTTKNLPATFSSAPNEWYRWQNDLRLNNHIQILVSIDSTSFPLGTGPKAHEIWHSGYYPVVWTNKNYHMVYLNMGHNDMDYEGGTNQTLSSSFSSQDQNTLILNSLFWLVDKNQQTIEPLSMADNLTRKQPCPVSAVFLYCRKLVMNIVQILGLAAGSCTTIAFLPQVIKTWKSGSAKDLSLGMFSFFCFGVLLWLIYGIIIQDVPVIVANMLTLILASSLLYFKLRFKA
;
A
#
# COMPACT_ATOMS: atom_id res chain seq x y z
N MET A 1 21.44 50.08 -9.01
CA MET A 1 20.17 49.31 -8.96
C MET A 1 19.97 48.49 -10.25
N GLN A 2 20.85 47.54 -10.56
CA GLN A 2 20.74 46.73 -11.80
C GLN A 2 21.07 45.23 -11.63
N ASN A 3 21.47 44.79 -10.42
CA ASN A 3 21.82 43.39 -10.14
C ASN A 3 20.76 42.62 -9.33
N SER A 4 19.66 43.26 -8.91
CA SER A 4 18.59 42.64 -8.11
C SER A 4 17.47 42.00 -8.95
N MET A 5 17.42 42.23 -10.27
CA MET A 5 16.39 41.66 -11.16
C MET A 5 16.75 40.31 -11.80
N ARG A 6 17.99 39.83 -11.66
CA ARG A 6 18.40 38.54 -12.27
C ARG A 6 18.09 37.31 -11.41
N TYR A 7 17.87 37.48 -10.10
CA TYR A 7 17.54 36.36 -9.20
C TYR A 7 16.02 36.14 -9.04
N LEU A 8 15.20 37.11 -9.42
CA LEU A 8 13.73 36.99 -9.37
C LEU A 8 13.19 36.15 -10.54
N ASN A 9 13.88 36.12 -11.68
CA ASN A 9 13.50 35.30 -12.83
C ASN A 9 13.89 33.82 -12.70
N SER A 10 14.81 33.47 -11.79
CA SER A 10 15.22 32.08 -11.54
C SER A 10 14.26 31.36 -10.58
N PHE A 11 13.53 32.10 -9.73
CA PHE A 11 12.50 31.53 -8.84
C PHE A 11 11.15 31.36 -9.53
N LEU A 12 10.83 32.18 -10.54
CA LEU A 12 9.57 32.09 -11.29
C LEU A 12 9.57 30.95 -12.34
N LEU A 13 10.74 30.45 -12.75
CA LEU A 13 10.85 29.34 -13.70
C LEU A 13 10.69 27.95 -13.05
N ILE A 14 10.82 27.84 -11.73
CA ILE A 14 10.64 26.57 -11.00
C ILE A 14 9.15 26.30 -10.71
N ALA A 15 8.31 27.34 -10.66
CA ALA A 15 6.87 27.20 -10.49
C ALA A 15 6.11 26.71 -11.75
N LEU A 16 6.77 26.74 -12.93
CA LEU A 16 6.16 26.33 -14.21
C LEU A 16 6.59 24.93 -14.69
N LEU A 17 7.32 24.18 -13.87
CA LEU A 17 7.62 22.76 -14.08
C LEU A 17 6.71 21.83 -13.28
N VAL A 18 5.54 22.31 -12.84
CA VAL A 18 4.43 21.42 -12.50
C VAL A 18 3.93 20.84 -13.82
N GLY A 19 4.62 19.79 -14.28
CA GLY A 19 4.20 19.02 -15.45
C GLY A 19 2.73 18.67 -15.28
N CYS A 20 1.91 19.10 -16.24
CA CYS A 20 0.53 18.68 -16.33
C CYS A 20 0.54 17.15 -16.40
N LYS A 21 0.18 16.48 -15.29
CA LYS A 21 -0.11 15.05 -15.33
C LYS A 21 -1.25 14.91 -16.34
N PRO A 22 -1.10 14.12 -17.41
CA PRO A 22 -2.24 13.84 -18.27
C PRO A 22 -3.33 13.22 -17.41
N ASN A 23 -4.58 13.60 -17.67
CA ASN A 23 -5.71 13.13 -16.89
C ASN A 23 -5.66 11.59 -16.82
N PRO A 24 -5.82 11.00 -15.64
CA PRO A 24 -5.85 9.56 -15.48
C PRO A 24 -6.99 8.98 -16.32
N ARG A 25 -6.79 7.78 -16.87
CA ARG A 25 -7.82 7.05 -17.64
C ARG A 25 -9.01 6.66 -16.75
N PHE A 26 -8.74 6.37 -15.49
CA PHE A 26 -9.70 6.04 -14.44
C PHE A 26 -9.02 6.16 -13.07
N SER A 27 -9.79 6.14 -12.00
CA SER A 27 -9.31 6.23 -10.61
C SER A 27 -9.67 5.02 -9.76
N VAL A 28 -8.76 4.65 -8.86
CA VAL A 28 -8.87 3.47 -8.01
C VAL A 28 -8.64 3.86 -6.55
N LEU A 29 -9.51 3.42 -5.64
CA LEU A 29 -9.31 3.55 -4.20
C LEU A 29 -9.22 2.18 -3.53
N ALA A 30 -8.07 1.87 -2.93
CA ALA A 30 -7.84 0.65 -2.19
C ALA A 30 -8.01 0.83 -0.67
N PHE A 31 -8.92 0.06 -0.08
CA PHE A 31 -9.07 -0.09 1.35
C PHE A 31 -8.27 -1.29 1.87
N TYR A 32 -7.65 -1.10 3.03
CA TYR A 32 -6.94 -2.15 3.74
C TYR A 32 -6.93 -1.90 5.25
N SER A 33 -6.77 -2.95 6.05
CA SER A 33 -6.60 -2.87 7.49
C SER A 33 -5.11 -2.81 7.85
N GLY A 34 -4.32 -3.76 7.34
CA GLY A 34 -2.90 -3.94 7.63
C GLY A 34 -2.60 -4.13 9.12
N LYS A 35 -3.39 -4.92 9.85
CA LYS A 35 -3.30 -5.01 11.33
C LYS A 35 -3.14 -6.40 11.93
N HIS A 36 -3.76 -7.44 11.37
CA HIS A 36 -4.01 -8.66 12.14
C HIS A 36 -3.03 -9.80 11.85
N ASP A 37 -2.76 -10.06 10.57
CA ASP A 37 -1.90 -11.16 10.14
C ASP A 37 -0.68 -10.63 9.36
N ALA A 38 0.50 -11.16 9.68
CA ALA A 38 1.76 -10.67 9.11
C ALA A 38 1.86 -10.95 7.61
N ALA A 39 1.28 -12.05 7.15
CA ALA A 39 1.26 -12.40 5.74
C ALA A 39 0.31 -11.51 4.93
N HIS A 40 -0.89 -11.20 5.44
CA HIS A 40 -1.78 -10.20 4.83
C HIS A 40 -1.15 -8.81 4.83
N ILE A 41 -0.48 -8.42 5.91
CA ILE A 41 0.26 -7.14 5.96
C ILE A 41 1.35 -7.10 4.89
N SER A 42 2.11 -8.19 4.74
CA SER A 42 3.13 -8.32 3.70
C SER A 42 2.52 -8.20 2.30
N PHE A 43 1.43 -8.91 2.02
CA PHE A 43 0.69 -8.81 0.76
C PHE A 43 0.23 -7.38 0.49
N VAL A 44 -0.39 -6.71 1.46
CA VAL A 44 -0.91 -5.34 1.30
C VAL A 44 0.21 -4.35 0.99
N GLN A 45 1.36 -4.47 1.64
CA GLN A 45 2.53 -3.63 1.35
C GLN A 45 3.00 -3.83 -0.09
N GLU A 46 3.07 -5.09 -0.53
CA GLU A 46 3.46 -5.45 -1.89
C GLU A 46 2.44 -4.96 -2.92
N ALA A 47 1.14 -5.19 -2.69
CA ALA A 47 0.05 -4.79 -3.55
C ALA A 47 -0.01 -3.28 -3.74
N ASN A 48 0.11 -2.51 -2.66
CA ASN A 48 0.12 -1.05 -2.75
C ASN A 48 1.32 -0.55 -3.58
N ALA A 49 2.50 -1.13 -3.40
CA ALA A 49 3.67 -0.77 -4.19
C ALA A 49 3.50 -1.16 -5.67
N TRP A 50 2.95 -2.35 -5.93
CA TRP A 50 2.75 -2.87 -7.27
C TRP A 50 1.69 -2.07 -8.04
N PHE A 51 0.50 -1.85 -7.47
CA PHE A 51 -0.54 -1.05 -8.12
C PHE A 51 -0.09 0.39 -8.38
N TYR A 52 0.71 1.00 -7.49
CA TYR A 52 1.30 2.32 -7.76
C TYR A 52 2.24 2.33 -8.98
N GLN A 53 3.00 1.25 -9.18
CA GLN A 53 3.83 1.09 -10.38
C GLN A 53 2.95 0.89 -11.63
N GLN A 54 1.93 0.04 -11.55
CA GLN A 54 1.02 -0.21 -12.68
C GLN A 54 0.22 1.06 -13.05
N ALA A 55 -0.18 1.86 -12.06
CA ALA A 55 -0.82 3.17 -12.24
C ALA A 55 0.02 4.08 -13.15
N SER A 56 1.34 4.07 -12.95
CA SER A 56 2.28 4.85 -13.76
C SER A 56 2.43 4.30 -15.19
N ILE A 57 2.38 2.97 -15.37
CA ILE A 57 2.54 2.30 -16.67
C ILE A 57 1.28 2.43 -17.52
N TYR A 58 0.11 2.29 -16.90
CA TYR A 58 -1.20 2.23 -17.58
C TYR A 58 -2.02 3.52 -17.44
N ASN A 59 -1.45 4.56 -16.81
CA ASN A 59 -2.02 5.90 -16.67
C ASN A 59 -3.37 5.93 -15.96
N PHE A 60 -3.47 5.31 -14.78
CA PHE A 60 -4.63 5.44 -13.89
C PHE A 60 -4.19 6.02 -12.53
N ASP A 61 -5.12 6.60 -11.78
CA ASP A 61 -4.84 7.09 -10.42
C ASP A 61 -5.09 5.96 -9.41
N TYR A 62 -4.18 5.81 -8.45
CA TYR A 62 -4.25 4.81 -7.40
C TYR A 62 -4.05 5.45 -6.03
N ASP A 63 -5.14 5.55 -5.28
CA ASP A 63 -5.16 5.99 -3.90
C ASP A 63 -5.40 4.81 -2.96
N THR A 64 -4.94 4.96 -1.72
CA THR A 64 -5.08 3.91 -0.70
C THR A 64 -5.50 4.53 0.64
N THR A 65 -6.22 3.76 1.45
CA THR A 65 -6.65 4.22 2.76
C THR A 65 -6.77 3.08 3.77
N ARG A 66 -6.33 3.36 5.00
CA ARG A 66 -6.63 2.55 6.19
C ARG A 66 -7.81 3.08 6.98
N ASN A 67 -8.28 4.28 6.62
CA ASN A 67 -9.42 4.92 7.25
C ASN A 67 -10.69 4.44 6.57
N TRP A 68 -11.31 3.41 7.13
CA TRP A 68 -12.59 2.85 6.67
C TRP A 68 -13.77 3.81 6.83
N ASN A 69 -13.64 4.90 7.58
CA ASN A 69 -14.65 5.97 7.60
C ASN A 69 -14.73 6.74 6.27
N LYS A 70 -13.80 6.50 5.33
CA LYS A 70 -13.94 6.94 3.94
C LYS A 70 -14.86 6.05 3.11
N LEU A 71 -15.37 4.94 3.65
CA LEU A 71 -16.33 4.08 2.94
C LEU A 71 -17.74 4.69 3.01
N THR A 72 -17.90 5.86 2.38
CA THR A 72 -19.15 6.62 2.30
C THR A 72 -19.52 6.84 0.84
N GLU A 73 -20.81 6.97 0.55
CA GLU A 73 -21.32 7.22 -0.81
C GLU A 73 -20.57 8.38 -1.50
N SER A 74 -20.38 9.50 -0.80
CA SER A 74 -19.66 10.67 -1.30
C SER A 74 -18.20 10.40 -1.67
N SER A 75 -17.50 9.55 -0.93
CA SER A 75 -16.11 9.20 -1.22
C SER A 75 -16.04 8.20 -2.36
N LEU A 76 -16.92 7.20 -2.39
CA LEU A 76 -16.92 6.13 -3.38
C LEU A 76 -17.26 6.64 -4.78
N HIS A 77 -18.13 7.64 -4.92
CA HIS A 77 -18.47 8.24 -6.22
C HIS A 77 -17.30 8.97 -6.91
N ASN A 78 -16.21 9.29 -6.21
CA ASN A 78 -15.03 9.92 -6.80
C ASN A 78 -14.07 8.91 -7.47
N TYR A 79 -14.35 7.61 -7.35
CA TYR A 79 -13.49 6.55 -7.86
C TYR A 79 -14.25 5.62 -8.80
N ASP A 80 -13.58 5.24 -9.89
CA ASP A 80 -14.14 4.30 -10.84
C ASP A 80 -14.18 2.88 -10.26
N VAL A 81 -13.16 2.48 -9.49
CA VAL A 81 -13.06 1.15 -8.87
C VAL A 81 -12.65 1.22 -7.40
N ILE A 82 -13.30 0.41 -6.57
CA ILE A 82 -12.96 0.21 -5.16
C ILE A 82 -12.28 -1.14 -4.97
N LEU A 83 -11.10 -1.15 -4.34
CA LEU A 83 -10.34 -2.36 -4.04
C LEU A 83 -10.40 -2.66 -2.55
N PHE A 84 -10.62 -3.91 -2.18
CA PHE A 84 -10.42 -4.40 -0.81
C PHE A 84 -9.24 -5.38 -0.80
N LEU A 85 -8.13 -4.98 -0.18
CA LEU A 85 -6.89 -5.78 -0.20
C LEU A 85 -6.87 -6.87 0.88
N ASP A 86 -7.34 -6.61 2.10
CA ASP A 86 -7.19 -7.54 3.23
C ASP A 86 -8.32 -7.45 4.28
N ALA A 87 -9.47 -6.88 3.93
CA ALA A 87 -10.59 -6.74 4.86
C ALA A 87 -11.90 -6.41 4.16
N ARG A 88 -13.01 -6.56 4.89
CA ARG A 88 -14.35 -6.08 4.54
C ARG A 88 -14.87 -5.14 5.63
N PRO A 89 -15.86 -4.26 5.35
CA PRO A 89 -16.38 -3.37 6.39
C PRO A 89 -17.22 -4.13 7.42
N ASP A 90 -17.03 -3.79 8.69
CA ASP A 90 -17.79 -4.35 9.81
C ASP A 90 -18.77 -3.38 10.46
N ASP A 91 -18.53 -2.07 10.33
CA ASP A 91 -19.47 -1.05 10.78
C ASP A 91 -20.74 -1.02 9.90
N SER A 92 -21.92 -0.90 10.52
CA SER A 92 -23.20 -1.00 9.80
C SER A 92 -23.42 0.13 8.80
N LEU A 93 -22.94 1.36 9.06
CA LEU A 93 -23.04 2.48 8.12
C LEU A 93 -22.12 2.25 6.91
N GLN A 94 -20.90 1.76 7.15
CA GLN A 94 -19.97 1.39 6.08
C GLN A 94 -20.55 0.28 5.21
N ARG A 95 -21.16 -0.75 5.82
CA ARG A 95 -21.83 -1.85 5.12
C ARG A 95 -22.95 -1.35 4.22
N MET A 96 -23.84 -0.50 4.74
CA MET A 96 -24.93 0.08 3.96
C MET A 96 -24.43 0.95 2.80
N ALA A 97 -23.40 1.78 3.04
CA ALA A 97 -22.81 2.62 2.00
C ALA A 97 -22.19 1.78 0.87
N PHE A 98 -21.45 0.72 1.23
CA PHE A 98 -20.86 -0.19 0.25
C PHE A 98 -21.92 -0.97 -0.53
N GLN A 99 -22.93 -1.51 0.16
CA GLN A 99 -24.03 -2.23 -0.47
C GLN A 99 -24.74 -1.34 -1.50
N LYS A 100 -25.13 -0.12 -1.10
CA LYS A 100 -25.76 0.85 -2.01
C LYS A 100 -24.87 1.19 -3.20
N TYR A 101 -23.56 1.40 -2.96
CA TYR A 101 -22.60 1.65 -4.04
C TYR A 101 -22.61 0.51 -5.08
N ILE A 102 -22.54 -0.74 -4.64
CA ILE A 102 -22.54 -1.91 -5.52
C ILE A 102 -23.88 -2.08 -6.25
N GLU A 103 -25.00 -1.93 -5.55
CA GLU A 103 -26.35 -2.07 -6.13
C GLU A 103 -26.69 -0.98 -7.15
N THR A 104 -25.99 0.17 -7.09
CA THR A 104 -26.14 1.28 -8.06
C THR A 104 -25.10 1.25 -9.18
N GLY A 105 -24.39 0.13 -9.35
CA GLY A 105 -23.45 -0.07 -10.46
C GLY A 105 -21.99 0.29 -10.14
N GLY A 106 -21.66 0.44 -8.86
CA GLY A 106 -20.29 0.53 -8.38
C GLY A 106 -19.45 -0.68 -8.77
N ARG A 107 -18.13 -0.49 -8.86
CA ARG A 107 -17.19 -1.50 -9.33
C ARG A 107 -16.24 -1.91 -8.23
N TRP A 108 -16.02 -3.21 -8.10
CA TRP A 108 -15.24 -3.73 -6.99
C TRP A 108 -14.29 -4.85 -7.37
N MET A 109 -13.11 -4.82 -6.76
CA MET A 109 -12.16 -5.91 -6.81
C MET A 109 -11.73 -6.26 -5.38
N GLY A 110 -11.93 -7.51 -4.98
CA GLY A 110 -11.55 -7.97 -3.65
C GLY A 110 -10.51 -9.07 -3.69
N PHE A 111 -9.65 -9.06 -2.68
CA PHE A 111 -8.59 -10.02 -2.52
C PHE A 111 -8.77 -10.82 -1.24
N HIS A 112 -8.64 -12.14 -1.37
CA HIS A 112 -8.35 -13.06 -0.28
C HIS A 112 -9.24 -12.87 0.95
N PHE A 113 -8.70 -12.27 2.03
CA PHE A 113 -9.38 -12.05 3.30
C PHE A 113 -10.59 -11.11 3.19
N ALA A 114 -10.70 -10.30 2.14
CA ALA A 114 -11.91 -9.52 1.86
C ALA A 114 -13.16 -10.40 1.65
N GLY A 115 -12.97 -11.68 1.28
CA GLY A 115 -14.05 -12.67 1.20
C GLY A 115 -14.29 -13.45 2.49
N PHE A 116 -13.43 -13.32 3.50
CA PHE A 116 -13.48 -14.16 4.69
C PHE A 116 -14.66 -13.80 5.61
N ALA A 117 -15.38 -14.84 6.02
CA ALA A 117 -16.22 -14.86 7.21
C ALA A 117 -16.44 -16.30 7.67
N LEU A 118 -16.48 -16.51 8.97
CA LEU A 118 -16.70 -17.82 9.58
C LEU A 118 -17.45 -17.68 10.90
N THR A 119 -18.52 -18.45 11.09
CA THR A 119 -19.30 -18.44 12.32
C THR A 119 -19.08 -19.73 13.13
N PRO A 120 -18.71 -19.67 14.42
CA PRO A 120 -18.29 -18.48 15.17
C PRO A 120 -16.81 -18.12 14.92
N SER A 121 -16.51 -16.83 14.79
CA SER A 121 -15.13 -16.30 14.80
C SER A 121 -15.16 -14.80 15.12
N ALA A 122 -13.99 -14.15 15.16
CA ALA A 122 -13.89 -12.69 15.23
C ALA A 122 -14.49 -11.98 14.00
N TYR A 123 -14.62 -12.70 12.88
CA TYR A 123 -15.22 -12.22 11.63
C TYR A 123 -16.42 -13.11 11.26
N PRO A 124 -17.53 -13.04 12.03
CA PRO A 124 -18.69 -13.89 11.81
C PRO A 124 -19.35 -13.59 10.47
N GLN A 125 -20.01 -14.60 9.87
CA GLN A 125 -20.93 -14.35 8.77
C GLN A 125 -22.21 -13.78 9.37
N ASN A 126 -22.24 -12.46 9.49
CA ASN A 126 -23.38 -11.68 9.96
C ASN A 126 -23.81 -10.66 8.89
N TRP A 127 -23.61 -10.99 7.61
CA TRP A 127 -23.90 -10.13 6.48
C TRP A 127 -24.23 -10.95 5.22
N ASP A 128 -25.44 -11.50 5.19
CA ASP A 128 -25.89 -12.39 4.12
C ASP A 128 -25.84 -11.77 2.72
N TRP A 129 -26.16 -10.48 2.60
CA TRP A 129 -26.03 -9.79 1.33
C TRP A 129 -24.61 -9.90 0.77
N TYR A 130 -23.58 -9.69 1.60
CA TYR A 130 -22.19 -9.71 1.13
C TYR A 130 -21.74 -11.13 0.74
N HIS A 131 -22.01 -12.13 1.58
CA HIS A 131 -21.44 -13.48 1.39
C HIS A 131 -22.31 -14.40 0.53
N ASN A 132 -23.63 -14.35 0.69
CA ASN A 132 -24.55 -15.23 -0.02
C ASN A 132 -25.06 -14.62 -1.33
N GLN A 133 -25.28 -13.30 -1.40
CA GLN A 133 -25.83 -12.66 -2.61
C GLN A 133 -24.75 -12.04 -3.50
N PHE A 134 -23.85 -11.24 -2.93
CA PHE A 134 -22.82 -10.49 -3.66
C PHE A 134 -21.65 -11.39 -4.07
N LEU A 135 -20.96 -12.02 -3.11
CA LEU A 135 -19.89 -12.98 -3.40
C LEU A 135 -20.43 -14.31 -3.92
N GLY A 136 -21.58 -14.76 -3.40
CA GLY A 136 -22.19 -16.06 -3.72
C GLY A 136 -21.53 -17.27 -3.05
N ALA A 137 -20.42 -17.06 -2.34
CA ALA A 137 -19.56 -18.10 -1.77
C ALA A 137 -20.04 -18.66 -0.42
N GLY A 138 -20.89 -17.91 0.30
CA GLY A 138 -21.24 -18.26 1.67
C GLY A 138 -20.04 -18.08 2.59
N GLU A 139 -19.92 -18.93 3.60
CA GLU A 139 -18.81 -18.87 4.55
C GLU A 139 -17.51 -19.51 4.03
N TYR A 140 -16.42 -19.14 4.67
CA TYR A 140 -15.16 -19.87 4.60
C TYR A 140 -15.37 -21.34 5.04
N ALA A 141 -14.85 -22.30 4.27
CA ALA A 141 -14.99 -23.74 4.55
C ALA A 141 -13.66 -24.49 4.71
N GLY A 142 -12.53 -23.78 4.67
CA GLY A 142 -11.20 -24.34 4.85
C GLY A 142 -10.18 -23.74 3.88
N ASN A 143 -8.92 -24.13 4.06
CA ASN A 143 -7.83 -23.62 3.27
C ASN A 143 -6.72 -24.67 3.07
N THR A 144 -5.77 -24.35 2.20
CA THR A 144 -4.43 -24.95 2.22
C THR A 144 -3.51 -24.14 3.13
N TRP A 145 -2.58 -24.75 3.86
CA TRP A 145 -1.62 -24.01 4.69
C TRP A 145 -0.19 -24.10 4.17
N ARG A 146 0.57 -23.05 4.52
CA ARG A 146 1.82 -22.58 3.89
C ARG A 146 1.62 -22.19 2.42
N PRO A 147 1.76 -20.91 2.07
CA PRO A 147 1.55 -20.44 0.71
C PRO A 147 2.34 -21.25 -0.31
N THR A 148 1.61 -21.86 -1.25
CA THR A 148 2.16 -22.78 -2.25
C THR A 148 1.64 -22.35 -3.61
N ALA A 149 2.52 -22.33 -4.62
CA ALA A 149 2.10 -22.03 -5.99
C ALA A 149 1.20 -23.17 -6.50
N ALA A 150 0.13 -22.83 -7.20
CA ALA A 150 -0.76 -23.77 -7.85
C ALA A 150 -0.68 -23.61 -9.36
N MET A 151 -0.93 -24.70 -10.09
CA MET A 151 -1.32 -24.61 -11.48
C MET A 151 -2.78 -24.18 -11.53
N LEU A 152 -3.05 -23.04 -12.15
CA LEU A 152 -4.38 -22.47 -12.30
C LEU A 152 -4.91 -22.78 -13.70
N LYS A 153 -6.21 -23.06 -13.79
CA LYS A 153 -6.91 -23.37 -15.03
C LYS A 153 -7.89 -22.24 -15.38
N LYS A 154 -7.82 -21.75 -16.62
CA LYS A 154 -8.82 -20.86 -17.20
C LYS A 154 -10.11 -21.64 -17.48
N GLU A 155 -11.22 -21.20 -16.91
CA GLU A 155 -12.51 -21.87 -17.06
C GLU A 155 -13.36 -21.29 -18.19
N THR A 156 -13.16 -20.02 -18.53
CA THR A 156 -13.90 -19.34 -19.59
C THR A 156 -13.00 -18.39 -20.38
N ASP A 157 -13.35 -18.18 -21.65
CA ASP A 157 -12.78 -17.11 -22.48
C ASP A 157 -13.47 -15.78 -22.14
N HIS A 158 -12.98 -15.15 -21.08
CA HIS A 158 -13.49 -13.89 -20.55
C HIS A 158 -12.41 -12.81 -20.67
N PRO A 159 -12.74 -11.50 -20.81
CA PRO A 159 -11.72 -10.46 -20.91
C PRO A 159 -10.70 -10.45 -19.76
N THR A 160 -11.09 -10.88 -18.56
CA THR A 160 -10.18 -11.05 -17.41
C THR A 160 -9.08 -12.09 -17.66
N THR A 161 -9.33 -13.10 -18.50
CA THR A 161 -8.40 -14.20 -18.80
C THR A 161 -7.76 -14.05 -20.18
N LYS A 162 -7.90 -12.88 -20.82
CA LYS A 162 -7.30 -12.58 -22.12
C LYS A 162 -5.77 -12.72 -22.05
N ASN A 163 -5.18 -13.30 -23.11
CA ASN A 163 -3.74 -13.54 -23.24
C ASN A 163 -3.15 -14.47 -22.17
N LEU A 164 -3.97 -15.17 -21.38
CA LEU A 164 -3.51 -16.24 -20.50
C LEU A 164 -3.57 -17.58 -21.23
N PRO A 165 -2.60 -18.48 -21.00
CA PRO A 165 -2.70 -19.86 -21.45
C PRO A 165 -3.87 -20.58 -20.77
N ALA A 166 -4.25 -21.76 -21.27
CA ALA A 166 -5.31 -22.57 -20.68
C ALA A 166 -5.01 -22.93 -19.22
N THR A 167 -3.73 -23.14 -18.90
CA THR A 167 -3.23 -23.34 -17.54
C THR A 167 -1.95 -22.52 -17.31
N PHE A 168 -1.78 -21.93 -16.14
CA PHE A 168 -0.61 -21.12 -15.76
C PHE A 168 -0.25 -21.26 -14.28
N SER A 169 1.01 -21.02 -13.92
CA SER A 169 1.45 -21.05 -12.52
C SER A 169 1.06 -19.76 -11.79
N SER A 170 0.49 -19.89 -10.60
CA SER A 170 0.30 -18.75 -9.68
C SER A 170 1.60 -18.37 -8.97
N ALA A 171 1.59 -17.24 -8.27
CA ALA A 171 2.49 -17.00 -7.16
C ALA A 171 2.12 -17.91 -5.96
N PRO A 172 3.04 -18.15 -5.00
CA PRO A 172 2.70 -18.86 -3.76
C PRO A 172 1.59 -18.15 -2.98
N ASN A 173 0.55 -18.88 -2.59
CA ASN A 173 -0.61 -18.33 -1.89
C ASN A 173 -1.25 -19.36 -0.95
N GLU A 174 -1.92 -18.87 0.11
CA GLU A 174 -2.86 -19.64 0.92
C GLU A 174 -4.22 -19.73 0.19
N TRP A 175 -4.66 -20.92 -0.22
CA TRP A 175 -5.89 -21.08 -1.02
C TRP A 175 -7.11 -21.35 -0.14
N TYR A 176 -8.22 -20.64 -0.36
CA TYR A 176 -9.48 -20.87 0.34
C TYR A 176 -10.47 -21.68 -0.48
N ARG A 177 -11.28 -22.46 0.24
CA ARG A 177 -12.51 -23.05 -0.29
C ARG A 177 -13.71 -22.50 0.48
N TRP A 178 -14.84 -22.54 -0.19
CA TRP A 178 -16.07 -21.90 0.27
C TRP A 178 -17.15 -22.92 0.59
N GLN A 179 -18.11 -22.51 1.42
CA GLN A 179 -19.23 -23.33 1.82
C GLN A 179 -20.13 -23.66 0.62
N ASN A 180 -20.42 -22.66 -0.22
CA ASN A 180 -21.29 -22.85 -1.38
C ASN A 180 -20.50 -23.36 -2.57
N ASP A 181 -21.08 -24.33 -3.29
CA ASP A 181 -20.58 -24.73 -4.60
C ASP A 181 -20.97 -23.67 -5.65
N LEU A 182 -20.01 -22.81 -6.00
CA LEU A 182 -20.22 -21.71 -6.96
C LEU A 182 -20.73 -22.17 -8.32
N ARG A 183 -20.52 -23.44 -8.70
CA ARG A 183 -21.00 -24.00 -9.97
C ARG A 183 -22.53 -24.10 -10.02
N LEU A 184 -23.18 -24.17 -8.86
CA LEU A 184 -24.63 -24.28 -8.75
C LEU A 184 -25.33 -22.92 -8.82
N ASN A 185 -24.57 -21.83 -8.67
CA ASN A 185 -25.10 -20.47 -8.74
C ASN A 185 -24.99 -19.93 -10.17
N ASN A 186 -26.11 -19.87 -10.89
CA ASN A 186 -26.14 -19.40 -12.28
C ASN A 186 -25.79 -17.91 -12.46
N HIS A 187 -25.72 -17.12 -11.38
CA HIS A 187 -25.24 -15.73 -11.40
C HIS A 187 -23.71 -15.66 -11.31
N ILE A 188 -23.04 -16.71 -10.84
CA ILE A 188 -21.59 -16.76 -10.76
C ILE A 188 -21.00 -17.25 -12.07
N GLN A 189 -19.98 -16.56 -12.56
CA GLN A 189 -19.10 -17.04 -13.61
C GLN A 189 -17.71 -17.26 -13.01
N ILE A 190 -17.31 -18.52 -12.95
CA ILE A 190 -15.96 -18.91 -12.53
C ILE A 190 -15.01 -18.59 -13.67
N LEU A 191 -13.97 -17.81 -13.37
CA LEU A 191 -12.98 -17.35 -14.33
C LEU A 191 -11.75 -18.26 -14.30
N VAL A 192 -11.29 -18.59 -13.10
CA VAL A 192 -10.10 -19.41 -12.85
C VAL A 192 -10.34 -20.35 -11.66
N SER A 193 -9.90 -21.60 -11.81
CA SER A 193 -9.89 -22.61 -10.75
C SER A 193 -8.49 -23.20 -10.56
N ILE A 194 -8.29 -23.97 -9.49
CA ILE A 194 -7.08 -24.79 -9.33
C ILE A 194 -7.16 -26.00 -10.27
N ASP A 195 -6.12 -26.19 -11.08
CA ASP A 195 -5.97 -27.35 -11.94
C ASP A 195 -5.60 -28.60 -11.12
N SER A 196 -6.09 -29.76 -11.56
CA SER A 196 -5.89 -31.03 -10.85
C SER A 196 -4.43 -31.48 -10.78
N THR A 197 -3.54 -30.97 -11.64
CA THR A 197 -2.09 -31.23 -11.54
C THR A 197 -1.45 -30.60 -10.32
N SER A 198 -2.15 -29.70 -9.62
CA SER A 198 -1.64 -29.06 -8.39
C SER A 198 -1.67 -29.98 -7.18
N PHE A 199 -2.40 -31.10 -7.22
CA PHE A 199 -2.59 -31.95 -6.05
C PHE A 199 -1.43 -32.95 -5.86
N PRO A 200 -0.94 -33.16 -4.62
CA PRO A 200 -1.37 -32.49 -3.40
C PRO A 200 -0.94 -31.02 -3.33
N LEU A 201 -1.86 -30.14 -2.93
CA LEU A 201 -1.64 -28.69 -2.83
C LEU A 201 -1.64 -28.21 -1.38
N GLY A 202 -0.63 -27.42 -1.01
CA GLY A 202 -0.36 -27.03 0.37
C GLY A 202 0.63 -27.98 1.05
N THR A 203 1.25 -27.53 2.14
CA THR A 203 2.25 -28.33 2.86
C THR A 203 1.95 -28.52 4.35
N GLY A 204 0.83 -27.95 4.82
CA GLY A 204 0.39 -28.12 6.21
C GLY A 204 1.15 -27.23 7.19
N PRO A 205 0.89 -27.40 8.49
CA PRO A 205 1.27 -28.64 9.19
C PRO A 205 0.13 -29.65 9.41
N LYS A 206 -1.14 -29.30 9.18
CA LYS A 206 -2.27 -30.22 9.40
C LYS A 206 -2.68 -30.93 8.11
N ALA A 207 -3.12 -32.18 8.21
CA ALA A 207 -3.51 -32.98 7.03
C ALA A 207 -4.67 -32.36 6.24
N HIS A 208 -5.64 -31.71 6.90
CA HIS A 208 -6.76 -31.07 6.19
C HIS A 208 -6.39 -29.74 5.50
N GLU A 209 -5.18 -29.24 5.75
CA GLU A 209 -4.59 -28.08 5.08
C GLU A 209 -3.80 -28.49 3.83
N ILE A 210 -3.85 -29.76 3.44
CA ILE A 210 -3.27 -30.30 2.22
C ILE A 210 -4.42 -30.87 1.39
N TRP A 211 -4.68 -30.28 0.22
CA TRP A 211 -5.75 -30.73 -0.66
C TRP A 211 -5.23 -31.79 -1.61
N HIS A 212 -5.93 -32.92 -1.70
CA HIS A 212 -5.51 -34.05 -2.55
C HIS A 212 -6.36 -34.23 -3.82
N SER A 213 -7.50 -33.57 -3.88
CA SER A 213 -8.43 -33.61 -5.01
C SER A 213 -9.52 -32.57 -4.80
N GLY A 214 -10.18 -32.14 -5.86
CA GLY A 214 -11.40 -31.34 -5.76
C GLY A 214 -11.51 -30.34 -6.89
N TYR A 215 -12.54 -29.51 -6.80
CA TYR A 215 -12.78 -28.40 -7.71
C TYR A 215 -12.82 -27.12 -6.88
N TYR A 216 -11.85 -26.23 -7.10
CA TYR A 216 -11.65 -25.05 -6.27
C TYR A 216 -11.63 -23.80 -7.14
N PRO A 217 -12.77 -23.07 -7.26
CA PRO A 217 -12.79 -21.78 -7.93
C PRO A 217 -12.03 -20.75 -7.09
N VAL A 218 -11.09 -20.05 -7.71
CA VAL A 218 -10.20 -19.09 -7.02
C VAL A 218 -10.31 -17.68 -7.57
N VAL A 219 -10.87 -17.51 -8.77
CA VAL A 219 -11.25 -16.19 -9.30
C VAL A 219 -12.60 -16.29 -9.97
N TRP A 220 -13.53 -15.42 -9.60
CA TRP A 220 -14.87 -15.39 -10.20
C TRP A 220 -15.46 -13.99 -10.21
N THR A 221 -16.53 -13.84 -10.99
CA THR A 221 -17.39 -12.66 -11.00
C THR A 221 -18.83 -13.09 -10.74
N ASN A 222 -19.60 -12.23 -10.07
CA ASN A 222 -21.04 -12.33 -10.01
C ASN A 222 -21.65 -11.42 -11.07
N LYS A 223 -22.33 -12.01 -12.06
CA LYS A 223 -22.89 -11.34 -13.23
C LYS A 223 -23.94 -10.28 -12.92
N ASN A 224 -24.47 -10.26 -11.69
CA ASN A 224 -25.40 -9.22 -11.24
C ASN A 224 -24.69 -7.91 -10.88
N TYR A 225 -23.36 -7.91 -10.75
CA TYR A 225 -22.56 -6.78 -10.29
C TYR A 225 -21.28 -6.60 -11.12
N HIS A 226 -20.70 -5.39 -11.09
CA HIS A 226 -19.37 -5.17 -11.64
C HIS A 226 -18.31 -5.52 -10.60
N MET A 227 -18.07 -6.82 -10.41
CA MET A 227 -17.17 -7.29 -9.36
C MET A 227 -16.25 -8.40 -9.83
N VAL A 228 -15.05 -8.47 -9.26
CA VAL A 228 -14.16 -9.64 -9.35
C VAL A 228 -13.65 -9.95 -7.95
N TYR A 229 -13.79 -11.20 -7.54
CA TYR A 229 -13.10 -11.72 -6.36
C TYR A 229 -11.88 -12.52 -6.79
N LEU A 230 -10.75 -12.28 -6.14
CA LEU A 230 -9.50 -13.00 -6.33
C LEU A 230 -9.10 -13.65 -5.00
N ASN A 231 -8.89 -14.96 -5.01
CA ASN A 231 -8.50 -15.67 -3.80
C ASN A 231 -7.06 -15.42 -3.37
N MET A 232 -6.19 -14.97 -4.27
CA MET A 232 -4.80 -14.65 -3.94
C MET A 232 -4.67 -13.40 -3.07
N GLY A 233 -3.77 -13.43 -2.09
CA GLY A 233 -3.50 -12.27 -1.22
C GLY A 233 -2.81 -12.60 0.11
N HIS A 234 -1.95 -13.63 0.15
CA HIS A 234 -1.27 -14.08 1.36
C HIS A 234 0.16 -14.54 1.05
N ASN A 235 1.15 -13.78 1.53
CA ASN A 235 2.56 -14.14 1.38
C ASN A 235 2.99 -15.21 2.37
N ASP A 236 4.03 -15.96 2.04
CA ASP A 236 4.66 -16.89 2.97
C ASP A 236 5.55 -16.11 3.93
N MET A 237 5.58 -16.55 5.19
CA MET A 237 6.26 -15.86 6.27
C MET A 237 7.03 -16.88 7.11
N ASP A 238 8.23 -16.50 7.54
CA ASP A 238 9.05 -17.32 8.43
C ASP A 238 8.53 -17.25 9.88
N TYR A 239 7.44 -17.97 10.12
CA TYR A 239 6.85 -18.11 11.45
C TYR A 239 7.66 -19.08 12.32
N GLU A 240 8.16 -20.17 11.74
CA GLU A 240 8.88 -21.21 12.44
C GLU A 240 10.29 -20.75 12.88
N GLY A 241 10.97 -19.94 12.06
CA GLY A 241 12.22 -19.30 12.45
C GLY A 241 12.03 -18.09 13.37
N GLY A 242 10.78 -17.64 13.60
CA GLY A 242 10.42 -16.53 14.48
C GLY A 242 10.87 -15.15 13.98
N THR A 243 11.35 -15.05 12.73
CA THR A 243 11.83 -13.79 12.15
C THR A 243 10.70 -12.94 11.59
N ASN A 244 9.56 -13.56 11.26
CA ASN A 244 8.48 -12.94 10.48
C ASN A 244 8.98 -12.30 9.18
N GLN A 245 10.06 -12.84 8.60
CA GLN A 245 10.54 -12.42 7.29
C GLN A 245 9.58 -12.95 6.22
N THR A 246 9.28 -12.11 5.23
CA THR A 246 8.54 -12.54 4.04
C THR A 246 9.38 -13.48 3.17
N LEU A 247 8.84 -14.65 2.85
CA LEU A 247 9.48 -15.74 2.11
C LEU A 247 8.97 -15.89 0.68
N SER A 248 7.79 -15.33 0.36
CA SER A 248 7.23 -15.33 -0.99
C SER A 248 6.75 -13.94 -1.41
N SER A 249 6.42 -13.80 -2.69
CA SER A 249 5.92 -12.55 -3.29
C SER A 249 4.66 -12.84 -4.08
N SER A 250 3.58 -12.13 -3.76
CA SER A 250 2.26 -12.29 -4.38
C SER A 250 2.22 -11.82 -5.83
N PHE A 251 3.20 -11.04 -6.28
CA PHE A 251 3.31 -10.55 -7.65
C PHE A 251 4.48 -11.17 -8.42
N SER A 252 4.97 -12.33 -7.98
CA SER A 252 6.08 -13.07 -8.62
C SER A 252 5.69 -13.82 -9.90
N SER A 253 4.39 -14.05 -10.14
CA SER A 253 3.89 -14.70 -11.37
C SER A 253 3.35 -13.66 -12.37
N GLN A 254 3.93 -13.63 -13.57
CA GLN A 254 3.52 -12.70 -14.63
C GLN A 254 2.11 -12.99 -15.16
N ASP A 255 1.71 -14.26 -15.25
CA ASP A 255 0.39 -14.65 -15.72
C ASP A 255 -0.69 -14.25 -14.69
N GLN A 256 -0.40 -14.44 -13.40
CA GLN A 256 -1.24 -13.92 -12.31
C GLN A 256 -1.35 -12.38 -12.35
N ASN A 257 -0.23 -11.68 -12.56
CA ASN A 257 -0.23 -10.23 -12.68
C ASN A 257 -1.09 -9.75 -13.87
N THR A 258 -1.02 -10.49 -14.98
CA THR A 258 -1.84 -10.24 -16.18
C THR A 258 -3.33 -10.45 -15.89
N LEU A 259 -3.70 -11.53 -15.16
CA LEU A 259 -5.06 -11.76 -14.69
C LEU A 259 -5.59 -10.60 -13.82
N ILE A 260 -4.77 -10.11 -12.87
CA ILE A 260 -5.14 -9.00 -11.99
C ILE A 260 -5.39 -7.73 -12.79
N LEU A 261 -4.48 -7.36 -13.70
CA LEU A 261 -4.63 -6.17 -14.55
C LEU A 261 -5.83 -6.27 -15.49
N ASN A 262 -5.99 -7.40 -16.17
CA ASN A 262 -7.13 -7.63 -17.04
C ASN A 262 -8.46 -7.54 -16.27
N SER A 263 -8.49 -8.03 -15.02
CA SER A 263 -9.66 -7.91 -14.16
C SER A 263 -9.97 -6.45 -13.81
N LEU A 264 -8.92 -5.65 -13.52
CA LEU A 264 -9.10 -4.23 -13.22
C LEU A 264 -9.60 -3.47 -14.45
N PHE A 265 -9.02 -3.75 -15.61
CA PHE A 265 -9.39 -3.09 -16.86
C PHE A 265 -10.79 -3.49 -17.32
N TRP A 266 -11.17 -4.75 -17.15
CA TRP A 266 -12.53 -5.21 -17.44
C TRP A 266 -13.58 -4.49 -16.59
N LEU A 267 -13.28 -4.18 -15.33
CA LEU A 267 -14.22 -3.44 -14.48
C LEU A 267 -14.52 -2.05 -15.06
N VAL A 268 -13.51 -1.34 -15.57
CA VAL A 268 -13.65 0.04 -16.07
C VAL A 268 -14.03 0.16 -17.54
N ASP A 269 -13.78 -0.87 -18.36
CA ASP A 269 -14.02 -0.81 -19.79
C ASP A 269 -15.38 -1.40 -20.20
N LYS A 270 -16.35 -0.52 -20.46
CA LYS A 270 -17.68 -0.88 -20.97
C LYS A 270 -17.66 -1.51 -22.37
N ASN A 271 -16.59 -1.33 -23.14
CA ASN A 271 -16.42 -1.83 -24.50
C ASN A 271 -15.41 -2.99 -24.59
N GLN A 272 -14.88 -3.46 -23.46
CA GLN A 272 -13.89 -4.55 -23.38
C GLN A 272 -12.63 -4.32 -24.23
N GLN A 273 -12.25 -3.08 -24.50
CA GLN A 273 -10.98 -2.77 -25.15
C GLN A 273 -9.82 -3.03 -24.18
N THR A 274 -8.66 -3.34 -24.74
CA THR A 274 -7.47 -3.59 -23.93
C THR A 274 -6.83 -2.26 -23.56
N ILE A 275 -6.62 -2.03 -22.27
CA ILE A 275 -5.88 -0.88 -21.77
C ILE A 275 -4.40 -1.21 -21.95
N GLU A 276 -3.84 -0.75 -23.07
CA GLU A 276 -2.42 -0.94 -23.37
C GLU A 276 -1.51 -0.04 -22.51
N PRO A 277 -0.26 -0.43 -22.25
CA PRO A 277 0.74 0.42 -21.62
C PRO A 277 0.95 1.72 -22.40
N LEU A 278 1.35 2.79 -21.71
CA LEU A 278 1.77 4.04 -22.36
C LEU A 278 2.92 3.78 -23.37
N SER A 279 2.85 4.42 -24.54
CA SER A 279 3.87 4.24 -25.58
C SER A 279 5.23 4.82 -25.18
N MET A 280 6.33 4.32 -25.76
CA MET A 280 7.67 4.89 -25.55
C MET A 280 7.75 6.38 -25.92
N ALA A 281 7.00 6.83 -26.93
CA ALA A 281 6.94 8.24 -27.31
C ALA A 281 6.21 9.11 -26.26
N ASP A 282 5.17 8.56 -25.62
CA ASP A 282 4.50 9.19 -24.47
C ASP A 282 5.38 9.23 -23.23
N ASN A 283 6.31 8.28 -23.08
CA ASN A 283 7.31 8.25 -22.01
C ASN A 283 8.50 9.18 -22.27
N LEU A 284 8.84 9.49 -23.53
CA LEU A 284 9.97 10.35 -23.92
C LEU A 284 9.61 11.85 -23.96
N THR A 285 8.35 12.19 -24.26
CA THR A 285 7.83 13.57 -24.18
C THR A 285 7.55 14.00 -22.74
N ARG A 286 7.32 13.04 -21.85
CA ARG A 286 7.46 13.25 -20.41
C ARG A 286 8.95 13.21 -20.09
N LYS A 287 9.49 14.22 -19.40
CA LYS A 287 10.77 14.06 -18.68
C LYS A 287 10.55 13.03 -17.55
N GLN A 288 10.48 11.76 -17.88
CA GLN A 288 10.61 10.66 -16.94
C GLN A 288 12.10 10.33 -16.80
N PRO A 289 12.64 10.18 -15.58
CA PRO A 289 13.99 9.66 -15.41
C PRO A 289 14.05 8.20 -15.88
N CYS A 290 15.13 7.89 -16.61
CA CYS A 290 15.48 6.65 -17.30
C CYS A 290 15.47 5.36 -16.41
N PRO A 291 15.68 4.15 -16.99
CA PRO A 291 14.95 2.91 -16.69
C PRO A 291 15.14 2.38 -15.25
N VAL A 292 14.04 1.92 -14.64
CA VAL A 292 13.74 2.14 -13.20
C VAL A 292 13.78 0.87 -12.36
N SER A 293 14.71 -0.08 -12.60
CA SER A 293 14.94 -1.18 -11.63
C SER A 293 16.26 -1.00 -10.88
N ALA A 294 17.40 -1.00 -11.56
CA ALA A 294 18.70 -0.76 -10.92
C ALA A 294 18.96 0.74 -10.65
N VAL A 295 18.63 1.60 -11.62
CA VAL A 295 18.84 3.06 -11.49
C VAL A 295 17.82 3.68 -10.55
N PHE A 296 16.60 3.13 -10.40
CA PHE A 296 15.66 3.64 -9.41
C PHE A 296 15.93 3.14 -8.00
N LEU A 297 16.40 1.90 -7.82
CA LEU A 297 16.89 1.48 -6.51
C LEU A 297 18.12 2.31 -6.11
N TYR A 298 19.02 2.57 -7.07
CA TYR A 298 20.20 3.42 -6.87
C TYR A 298 19.81 4.88 -6.64
N CYS A 299 18.94 5.48 -7.46
CA CYS A 299 18.46 6.85 -7.33
C CYS A 299 17.54 7.02 -6.12
N ARG A 300 16.76 6.01 -5.70
CA ARG A 300 15.98 6.04 -4.46
C ARG A 300 16.90 5.91 -3.25
N LYS A 301 17.91 5.04 -3.27
CA LYS A 301 18.97 5.06 -2.26
C LYS A 301 19.70 6.40 -2.28
N LEU A 302 20.01 6.96 -3.45
CA LEU A 302 20.72 8.23 -3.60
C LEU A 302 19.86 9.42 -3.14
N VAL A 303 18.57 9.46 -3.44
CA VAL A 303 17.62 10.51 -3.05
C VAL A 303 17.25 10.38 -1.58
N MET A 304 17.02 9.17 -1.07
CA MET A 304 16.83 8.94 0.36
C MET A 304 18.11 9.30 1.13
N ASN A 305 19.29 8.95 0.60
CA ASN A 305 20.57 9.38 1.15
C ASN A 305 20.73 10.90 1.03
N ILE A 306 20.34 11.55 -0.07
CA ILE A 306 20.43 13.01 -0.23
C ILE A 306 19.49 13.72 0.73
N VAL A 307 18.26 13.25 0.91
CA VAL A 307 17.30 13.84 1.85
C VAL A 307 17.78 13.63 3.29
N GLN A 308 18.30 12.45 3.63
CA GLN A 308 18.91 12.19 4.93
C GLN A 308 20.20 13.01 5.14
N ILE A 309 21.07 13.12 4.13
CA ILE A 309 22.29 13.95 4.17
C ILE A 309 21.91 15.42 4.27
N LEU A 310 20.88 15.88 3.56
CA LEU A 310 20.39 17.26 3.64
C LEU A 310 19.78 17.54 5.01
N GLY A 311 19.00 16.61 5.56
CA GLY A 311 18.47 16.70 6.92
C GLY A 311 19.58 16.70 7.98
N LEU A 312 20.58 15.83 7.84
CA LEU A 312 21.75 15.77 8.72
C LEU A 312 22.64 17.00 8.55
N ALA A 313 22.82 17.52 7.34
CA ALA A 313 23.61 18.72 7.06
C ALA A 313 22.90 19.97 7.59
N ALA A 314 21.59 20.11 7.35
CA ALA A 314 20.77 21.17 7.90
C ALA A 314 20.80 21.12 9.44
N GLY A 315 20.59 19.94 10.02
CA GLY A 315 20.69 19.71 11.45
C GLY A 315 22.08 20.00 12.02
N SER A 316 23.14 19.68 11.28
CA SER A 316 24.52 19.97 11.68
C SER A 316 24.81 21.46 11.64
N CYS A 317 24.39 22.17 10.59
CA CYS A 317 24.56 23.62 10.48
C CYS A 317 23.84 24.36 11.61
N THR A 318 22.59 23.98 11.91
CA THR A 318 21.82 24.62 13.00
C THR A 318 22.36 24.27 14.37
N THR A 319 22.84 23.04 14.58
CA THR A 319 23.48 22.61 15.83
C THR A 319 24.81 23.33 16.05
N ILE A 320 25.69 23.35 15.05
CA ILE A 320 27.01 24.00 15.10
C ILE A 320 26.87 25.51 15.31
N ALA A 321 25.79 26.14 14.85
CA ALA A 321 25.55 27.56 15.07
C ALA A 321 25.53 27.94 16.57
N PHE A 322 25.15 27.02 17.47
CA PHE A 322 25.19 27.26 18.92
C PHE A 322 26.59 27.09 19.53
N LEU A 323 27.49 26.37 18.88
CA LEU A 323 28.79 25.99 19.43
C LEU A 323 29.73 27.20 19.69
N PRO A 324 29.87 28.20 18.78
CA PRO A 324 30.66 29.40 19.07
C PRO A 324 30.17 30.13 20.33
N GLN A 325 28.86 30.19 20.54
CA GLN A 325 28.28 30.85 21.71
C GLN A 325 28.54 30.06 23.00
N VAL A 326 28.43 28.73 22.96
CA VAL A 326 28.79 27.83 24.09
C VAL A 326 30.25 28.04 24.50
N ILE A 327 31.17 28.00 23.53
CA ILE A 327 32.61 28.16 23.78
C ILE A 327 32.92 29.56 24.32
N LYS A 328 32.33 30.61 23.73
CA LYS A 328 32.51 31.99 24.19
C LYS A 328 32.07 32.14 25.64
N THR A 329 30.87 31.67 25.98
CA THR A 329 30.32 31.77 27.35
C THR A 329 31.15 30.96 28.34
N TRP A 330 31.63 29.77 27.97
CA TRP A 330 32.54 29.00 28.81
C TRP A 330 33.85 29.77 29.07
N LYS A 331 34.51 30.25 28.01
CA LYS A 331 35.81 30.94 28.13
C LYS A 331 35.72 32.27 28.86
N SER A 332 34.64 33.03 28.65
CA SER A 332 34.44 34.31 29.32
C SER A 332 33.95 34.14 30.77
N GLY A 333 33.39 32.98 31.13
CA GLY A 333 32.75 32.75 32.41
C GLY A 333 31.53 33.65 32.67
N SER A 334 30.97 34.26 31.62
CA SER A 334 29.88 35.23 31.72
C SER A 334 28.76 34.93 30.72
N ALA A 335 27.53 34.93 31.23
CA ALA A 335 26.29 34.67 30.49
C ALA A 335 25.30 35.85 30.56
N LYS A 336 25.77 37.08 30.83
CA LYS A 336 24.93 38.31 30.97
C LYS A 336 23.92 38.43 29.83
N ASP A 337 24.42 38.33 28.62
CA ASP A 337 23.69 38.64 27.40
C ASP A 337 22.75 37.52 26.94
N LEU A 338 22.73 36.38 27.63
CA LEU A 338 21.82 35.27 27.30
C LEU A 338 20.46 35.46 27.99
N SER A 339 19.38 35.38 27.22
CA SER A 339 18.02 35.44 27.75
C SER A 339 17.57 34.09 28.31
N LEU A 340 17.29 34.04 29.62
CA LEU A 340 16.83 32.81 30.28
C LEU A 340 15.51 32.32 29.67
N GLY A 341 14.54 33.23 29.45
CA GLY A 341 13.23 32.87 28.90
C GLY A 341 13.32 32.31 27.49
N MET A 342 14.13 32.92 26.63
CA MET A 342 14.31 32.48 25.25
C MET A 342 14.90 31.06 25.19
N PHE A 343 15.98 30.80 25.94
CA PHE A 343 16.60 29.47 25.95
C PHE A 343 15.73 28.40 26.61
N SER A 344 14.97 28.73 27.66
CA SER A 344 14.02 27.79 28.29
C SER A 344 12.92 27.37 27.32
N PHE A 345 12.28 28.31 26.62
CA PHE A 345 11.25 28.00 25.61
C PHE A 345 11.84 27.26 24.41
N PHE A 346 13.05 27.63 24.00
CA PHE A 346 13.75 26.94 22.91
C PHE A 346 14.04 25.47 23.25
N CYS A 347 14.60 25.19 24.44
CA CYS A 347 14.84 23.81 24.88
C CYS A 347 13.54 22.99 24.96
N PHE A 348 12.44 23.60 25.45
CA PHE A 348 11.15 22.94 25.48
C PHE A 348 10.63 22.59 24.08
N GLY A 349 10.70 23.53 23.13
CA GLY A 349 10.32 23.29 21.74
C GLY A 349 11.15 22.20 21.06
N VAL A 350 12.47 22.21 21.25
CA VAL A 350 13.38 21.18 20.70
C VAL A 350 13.09 19.80 21.32
N LEU A 351 12.75 19.72 22.61
CA LEU A 351 12.34 18.48 23.25
C LEU A 351 11.05 17.92 22.62
N LEU A 352 10.05 18.76 22.34
CA LEU A 352 8.83 18.34 21.65
C LEU A 352 9.12 17.83 20.23
N TRP A 353 10.01 18.47 19.49
CA TRP A 353 10.46 18.00 18.18
C TRP A 353 11.20 16.66 18.24
N LEU A 354 11.99 16.43 19.28
CA LEU A 354 12.64 15.15 19.52
C LEU A 354 11.62 14.03 19.80
N ILE A 355 10.62 14.28 20.66
CA ILE A 355 9.53 13.34 20.93
C ILE A 355 8.76 13.03 19.63
N TYR A 356 8.45 14.07 18.86
CA TYR A 356 7.81 13.92 17.55
C TYR A 356 8.63 13.03 16.61
N GLY A 357 9.93 13.29 16.49
CA GLY A 357 10.85 12.49 15.68
C GLY A 357 10.88 11.01 16.08
N ILE A 358 10.86 10.70 17.37
CA ILE A 358 10.79 9.32 17.89
C ILE A 358 9.46 8.65 17.53
N ILE A 359 8.33 9.37 17.64
CA ILE A 359 7.01 8.82 17.27
C ILE A 359 6.97 8.44 15.78
N ILE A 360 7.54 9.26 14.90
CA ILE A 360 7.57 9.00 13.46
C ILE A 360 8.77 8.18 12.99
N GLN A 361 9.69 7.81 13.88
CA GLN A 361 10.93 7.07 13.60
C GLN A 361 11.85 7.74 12.56
N ASP A 362 11.96 9.09 12.58
CA ASP A 362 12.80 9.86 11.65
C ASP A 362 14.20 10.15 12.22
N VAL A 363 15.22 9.47 11.70
CA VAL A 363 16.60 9.54 12.21
C VAL A 363 17.22 10.95 12.12
N PRO A 364 17.16 11.69 10.99
CA PRO A 364 17.66 13.07 10.94
C PRO A 364 17.03 14.00 11.97
N VAL A 365 15.71 13.96 12.15
CA VAL A 365 14.99 14.79 13.14
C VAL A 365 15.43 14.42 14.55
N ILE A 366 15.55 13.13 14.86
CA ILE A 366 15.99 12.64 16.18
C ILE A 366 17.41 13.14 16.49
N VAL A 367 18.38 12.88 15.60
CA VAL A 367 19.79 13.21 15.85
C VAL A 367 20.00 14.72 15.95
N ALA A 368 19.41 15.51 15.04
CA ALA A 368 19.58 16.96 15.04
C ALA A 368 19.02 17.61 16.31
N ASN A 369 17.80 17.23 16.72
CA ASN A 369 17.16 17.81 17.90
C ASN A 369 17.82 17.33 19.20
N MET A 370 18.28 16.08 19.28
CA MET A 370 19.03 15.58 20.42
C MET A 370 20.32 16.39 20.67
N LEU A 371 21.14 16.58 19.62
CA LEU A 371 22.39 17.33 19.73
C LEU A 371 22.15 18.83 20.02
N THR A 372 21.15 19.42 19.37
CA THR A 372 20.74 20.81 19.63
C THR A 372 20.30 20.98 21.09
N LEU A 373 19.53 20.04 21.63
CA LEU A 373 19.07 20.08 23.01
C LEU A 373 20.22 20.03 24.01
N ILE A 374 21.26 19.23 23.76
CA ILE A 374 22.46 19.17 24.61
C ILE A 374 23.17 20.53 24.63
N LEU A 375 23.44 21.13 23.47
CA LEU A 375 24.13 22.41 23.38
C LEU A 375 23.29 23.55 23.97
N ALA A 376 22.00 23.63 23.64
CA ALA A 376 21.12 24.67 24.18
C ALA A 376 20.95 24.53 25.70
N SER A 377 20.84 23.31 26.23
CA SER A 377 20.77 23.06 27.67
C SER A 377 22.08 23.42 28.38
N SER A 378 23.24 23.29 27.73
CA SER A 378 24.52 23.74 28.29
C SER A 378 24.59 25.27 28.44
N LEU A 379 24.05 26.02 27.48
CA LEU A 379 23.93 27.48 27.57
C LEU A 379 22.96 27.90 28.68
N LEU A 380 21.83 27.20 28.78
CA LEU A 380 20.87 27.41 29.86
C LEU A 380 21.51 27.13 31.23
N TYR A 381 22.29 26.06 31.34
CA TYR A 381 23.05 25.73 32.54
C TYR A 381 24.07 26.82 32.89
N PHE A 382 24.85 27.31 31.92
CA PHE A 382 25.79 28.41 32.17
C PHE A 382 25.09 29.69 32.59
N LYS A 383 23.90 29.99 32.05
CA LYS A 383 23.09 31.13 32.49
C LYS A 383 22.65 31.01 33.96
N LEU A 384 22.38 29.79 34.42
CA LEU A 384 21.98 29.54 35.81
C LEU A 384 23.19 29.49 36.77
N ARG A 385 24.38 29.08 36.30
CA ARG A 385 25.57 28.88 37.13
C ARG A 385 26.52 30.08 37.16
N PHE A 386 26.73 30.76 36.04
CA PHE A 386 27.58 31.94 35.99
C PHE A 386 26.78 33.11 36.54
N LYS A 387 27.34 33.80 37.55
CA LYS A 387 26.72 35.00 38.11
C LYS A 387 26.53 36.00 36.97
N ALA A 388 25.34 36.60 36.94
CA ALA A 388 24.93 37.62 35.98
C ALA A 388 26.09 38.58 35.78
#